data_AF-A0A9P5RT06-F1
#
_entry.id   AF-A0A9P5RT06-F1
#
_cell.length_a   1.000
_cell.length_b   1.000
_cell.length_c   1.000
_cell.angle_alpha   90.00
_cell.angle_beta   90.00
_cell.angle_gamma   90.00
#
_symmetry.space_group_name_H-M   'P 1'
#
loop_
_entity.id
_entity.type
_entity.pdbx_description
1 polymer ?
#
loop_
_entity_poly.entity_id
_entity_poly.type
_entity_poly.pdbx_seq_one_letter_code
_entity_poly.pdbx_strand_id
1 'polypeptide(L)'
;MNASSAISSLPPTPADEPPTSSAVARPPTPADAPPNAPPLATSLTPPLAVPATRFDFRKESIQELILLRGLALHRPFVAPHGSGTDAWNKLVDYLHETDRVERPTSPFFTNVKIRSCKLAWDRLFNEQKAYEASLLTATGIAPQETERRRLMKELNAIKTAGAEAVADARQERTRQLEAQAEDRRLGQLLLDSAESLSVRTRNGGGSDSES
;
A
#
# COMPACT_ATOMS: atom_id res chain seq x y z
N MET A 1 -14.61 -18.94 -62.32
CA MET A 1 -14.40 -19.91 -61.22
C MET A 1 -15.17 -19.35 -60.03
N ASN A 2 -16.48 -19.53 -59.93
CA ASN A 2 -17.33 -20.74 -59.88
C ASN A 2 -17.33 -21.42 -58.51
N ALA A 3 -18.51 -21.36 -57.89
CA ALA A 3 -19.19 -22.45 -57.18
C ALA A 3 -18.73 -22.90 -55.77
N SER A 4 -19.58 -22.53 -54.80
CA SER A 4 -20.42 -23.46 -54.01
C SER A 4 -19.86 -24.30 -52.84
N SER A 5 -20.32 -23.91 -51.64
CA SER A 5 -21.23 -24.70 -50.76
C SER A 5 -20.77 -25.97 -50.02
N ALA A 6 -20.70 -25.85 -48.69
CA ALA A 6 -21.34 -26.72 -47.66
C ALA A 6 -21.33 -25.93 -46.33
N ILE A 7 -22.36 -25.76 -45.49
CA ILE A 7 -23.72 -26.31 -45.28
C ILE A 7 -23.77 -27.70 -44.60
N SER A 8 -24.59 -27.76 -43.53
CA SER A 8 -25.02 -28.94 -42.75
C SER A 8 -23.97 -29.62 -41.83
N SER A 9 -24.33 -30.19 -40.67
CA SER A 9 -25.66 -30.22 -40.01
C SER A 9 -25.64 -30.49 -38.49
N LEU A 10 -26.53 -29.81 -37.76
CA LEU A 10 -27.35 -30.38 -36.67
C LEU A 10 -28.56 -31.12 -37.30
N PRO A 11 -29.42 -31.91 -36.59
CA PRO A 11 -29.62 -32.12 -35.14
C PRO A 11 -29.52 -33.66 -34.82
N PRO A 12 -30.24 -34.35 -33.88
CA PRO A 12 -31.21 -33.89 -32.87
C PRO A 12 -31.17 -34.53 -31.45
N THR A 13 -31.80 -33.83 -30.50
CA THR A 13 -32.44 -34.38 -29.29
C THR A 13 -33.81 -34.96 -29.64
N PRO A 14 -34.32 -36.00 -28.93
CA PRO A 14 -35.49 -35.72 -28.09
C PRO A 14 -35.62 -36.59 -26.81
N ALA A 15 -36.50 -36.13 -25.90
CA ALA A 15 -37.08 -36.87 -24.76
C ALA A 15 -36.11 -37.32 -23.63
N ASP A 16 -36.56 -37.57 -22.40
CA ASP A 16 -37.95 -37.57 -21.87
C ASP A 16 -38.04 -36.90 -20.48
N GLU A 17 -39.25 -36.60 -20.00
CA GLU A 17 -39.54 -35.91 -18.73
C GLU A 17 -39.77 -36.87 -17.52
N PRO A 18 -39.82 -36.35 -16.27
CA PRO A 18 -39.58 -37.19 -15.09
C PRO A 18 -40.81 -37.89 -14.49
N PRO A 19 -40.65 -39.09 -13.90
CA PRO A 19 -41.66 -39.70 -13.05
C PRO A 19 -41.68 -39.05 -11.65
N THR A 20 -42.69 -38.23 -11.44
CA THR A 20 -43.20 -37.73 -10.15
C THR A 20 -43.17 -38.80 -9.03
N SER A 21 -42.77 -38.43 -7.81
CA SER A 21 -43.18 -39.17 -6.61
C SER A 21 -43.35 -38.27 -5.38
N SER A 22 -44.61 -37.94 -5.08
CA SER A 22 -44.99 -37.11 -3.93
C SER A 22 -45.10 -37.96 -2.66
N ALA A 23 -44.15 -37.84 -1.74
CA ALA A 23 -44.24 -38.44 -0.40
C ALA A 23 -44.92 -37.47 0.60
N VAL A 24 -46.24 -37.31 0.50
CA VAL A 24 -47.01 -36.52 1.48
C VAL A 24 -47.15 -37.31 2.78
N ALA A 25 -46.47 -36.87 3.84
CA ALA A 25 -46.74 -37.28 5.21
C ALA A 25 -47.62 -36.21 5.91
N ARG A 26 -48.73 -36.64 6.53
CA ARG A 26 -49.67 -35.76 7.24
C ARG A 26 -49.11 -35.27 8.59
N PRO A 27 -49.58 -34.12 9.11
CA PRO A 27 -49.13 -33.58 10.38
C PRO A 27 -49.91 -34.16 11.59
N PRO A 28 -49.33 -34.10 12.79
CA PRO A 28 -50.07 -34.14 14.05
C PRO A 28 -50.39 -32.72 14.57
N THR A 29 -51.63 -32.52 14.99
CA THR A 29 -52.16 -31.37 15.77
C THR A 29 -53.24 -31.90 16.73
N PRO A 30 -53.69 -31.15 17.76
CA PRO A 30 -52.95 -30.17 18.57
C PRO A 30 -53.21 -30.32 20.10
N ALA A 31 -52.17 -30.14 20.92
CA ALA A 31 -52.20 -29.76 22.35
C ALA A 31 -50.76 -29.36 22.75
N ASP A 32 -50.46 -28.36 23.58
CA ASP A 32 -51.28 -27.57 24.51
C ASP A 32 -50.76 -26.10 24.51
N ALA A 33 -51.55 -25.12 24.93
CA ALA A 33 -51.23 -23.69 24.82
C ALA A 33 -51.67 -22.87 26.06
N PRO A 34 -50.76 -22.59 27.02
CA PRO A 34 -51.04 -21.65 28.11
C PRO A 34 -51.04 -20.20 27.59
N PRO A 35 -52.11 -19.41 27.80
CA PRO A 35 -52.19 -18.04 27.30
C PRO A 35 -51.55 -17.03 28.27
N ASN A 36 -50.58 -16.22 27.80
CA ASN A 36 -50.35 -14.84 28.28
C ASN A 36 -49.26 -14.11 27.48
N ALA A 37 -49.60 -12.94 26.89
CA ALA A 37 -48.71 -11.94 26.31
C ALA A 37 -49.50 -10.66 25.95
N PRO A 38 -48.87 -9.49 25.69
CA PRO A 38 -47.46 -9.11 25.93
C PRO A 38 -47.35 -8.38 27.29
N PRO A 39 -47.08 -7.05 27.50
CA PRO A 39 -46.73 -5.93 26.60
C PRO A 39 -45.20 -5.68 26.50
N LEU A 40 -44.80 -4.44 26.21
CA LEU A 40 -43.44 -3.96 25.93
C LEU A 40 -42.74 -3.32 27.15
N ALA A 41 -41.41 -3.47 27.28
CA ALA A 41 -40.47 -2.35 27.54
C ALA A 41 -38.98 -2.73 27.33
N THR A 42 -38.25 -1.83 26.68
CA THR A 42 -36.81 -1.45 26.77
C THR A 42 -35.93 -2.26 27.76
N SER A 43 -34.72 -2.74 27.43
CA SER A 43 -33.64 -1.97 26.78
C SER A 43 -32.52 -2.81 26.14
N LEU A 44 -31.92 -2.32 25.05
CA LEU A 44 -30.64 -2.80 24.50
C LEU A 44 -29.45 -2.20 25.28
N THR A 45 -28.42 -2.99 25.57
CA THR A 45 -27.01 -2.72 25.14
C THR A 45 -26.02 -3.77 25.67
N PRO A 46 -25.46 -4.66 24.82
CA PRO A 46 -24.07 -5.05 25.01
C PRO A 46 -23.16 -3.85 24.66
N PRO A 47 -21.92 -3.78 25.20
CA PRO A 47 -21.01 -2.69 24.88
C PRO A 47 -20.63 -2.70 23.39
N LEU A 48 -20.40 -1.51 22.81
CA LEU A 48 -19.88 -1.37 21.45
C LEU A 48 -18.43 -1.90 21.39
N ALA A 49 -18.29 -3.20 21.15
CA ALA A 49 -17.10 -3.76 20.56
C ALA A 49 -16.99 -3.21 19.14
N VAL A 50 -16.34 -2.04 19.01
CA VAL A 50 -16.09 -1.39 17.71
C VAL A 50 -15.41 -2.42 16.81
N PRO A 51 -16.03 -2.84 15.69
CA PRO A 51 -15.42 -3.81 14.81
C PRO A 51 -14.21 -3.14 14.16
N ALA A 52 -13.02 -3.50 14.62
CA ALA A 52 -11.78 -3.22 13.92
C ALA A 52 -11.78 -4.08 12.65
N THR A 53 -12.47 -3.58 11.61
CA THR A 53 -12.72 -4.29 10.36
C THR A 53 -11.40 -4.73 9.74
N ARG A 54 -11.15 -6.05 9.82
CA ARG A 54 -10.05 -6.66 9.07
C ARG A 54 -10.41 -6.60 7.59
N PHE A 55 -9.62 -5.81 6.87
CA PHE A 55 -9.67 -5.73 5.42
C PHE A 55 -9.01 -6.99 4.84
N ASP A 56 -9.79 -8.08 4.79
CA ASP A 56 -9.35 -9.36 4.26
C ASP A 56 -9.52 -9.40 2.72
N PHE A 57 -8.58 -8.75 2.04
CA PHE A 57 -8.40 -8.86 0.59
C PHE A 57 -8.28 -10.34 0.20
N ARG A 58 -9.15 -10.78 -0.72
CA ARG A 58 -8.97 -12.03 -1.46
C ARG A 58 -8.01 -11.77 -2.63
N LYS A 59 -7.12 -12.72 -2.90
CA LYS A 59 -6.21 -12.67 -4.06
C LYS A 59 -6.97 -12.32 -5.33
N GLU A 60 -6.48 -11.33 -6.06
CA GLU A 60 -7.02 -10.87 -7.35
C GLU A 60 -8.43 -10.27 -7.27
N SER A 61 -8.88 -9.87 -6.07
CA SER A 61 -10.08 -9.04 -5.93
C SER A 61 -9.87 -7.64 -6.51
N ILE A 62 -10.94 -7.05 -7.06
CA ILE A 62 -10.99 -5.68 -7.59
C ILE A 62 -10.44 -4.65 -6.57
N GLN A 63 -10.67 -4.91 -5.28
CA GLN A 63 -10.15 -4.12 -4.16
C GLN A 63 -8.61 -4.05 -4.14
N GLU A 64 -7.91 -5.14 -4.44
CA GLU A 64 -6.44 -5.14 -4.55
C GLU A 64 -5.99 -4.26 -5.72
N LEU A 65 -6.66 -4.36 -6.88
CA LEU A 65 -6.31 -3.57 -8.07
C LEU A 65 -6.55 -2.07 -7.87
N ILE A 66 -7.65 -1.66 -7.24
CA ILE A 66 -7.92 -0.26 -6.88
C ILE A 66 -6.85 0.26 -5.92
N LEU A 67 -6.49 -0.51 -4.87
CA LEU A 67 -5.42 -0.13 -3.93
C LEU A 67 -4.07 0.04 -4.65
N LEU A 68 -3.71 -0.89 -5.54
CA LEU A 68 -2.44 -0.85 -6.28
C LEU A 68 -2.40 0.31 -7.29
N ARG A 69 -3.50 0.61 -7.99
CA ARG A 69 -3.62 1.78 -8.88
C ARG A 69 -3.50 3.09 -8.09
N GLY A 70 -4.18 3.21 -6.95
CA GLY A 70 -4.06 4.37 -6.06
C GLY A 70 -2.65 4.57 -5.51
N LEU A 71 -1.96 3.48 -5.14
CA LEU A 71 -0.56 3.51 -4.72
C LEU A 71 0.37 3.98 -5.84
N ALA A 72 0.10 3.62 -7.10
CA ALA A 72 0.92 4.00 -8.25
C ALA A 72 0.73 5.46 -8.66
N LEU A 73 -0.49 5.98 -8.47
CA LEU A 73 -0.86 7.38 -8.68
C LEU A 73 -0.27 8.31 -7.61
N HIS A 74 -0.45 7.98 -6.32
CA HIS A 74 -0.06 8.85 -5.21
C HIS A 74 1.36 8.62 -4.67
N ARG A 75 2.00 7.51 -5.06
CA ARG A 75 3.42 7.17 -4.81
C ARG A 75 3.90 7.43 -3.37
N PRO A 76 3.19 6.97 -2.32
CA PRO A 76 3.42 7.38 -0.93
C PRO A 76 4.68 6.76 -0.27
N PHE A 77 5.58 6.21 -1.09
CA PHE A 77 6.92 5.76 -0.74
C PHE A 77 7.98 6.85 -1.00
N VAL A 78 7.73 7.78 -1.92
CA VAL A 78 8.69 8.80 -2.36
C VAL A 78 8.43 10.10 -1.59
N ALA A 79 8.91 10.15 -0.35
CA ALA A 79 8.62 11.22 0.59
C ALA A 79 9.88 12.04 0.96
N PRO A 80 10.22 13.12 0.23
CA PRO A 80 11.23 14.06 0.69
C PRO A 80 10.75 14.72 1.99
N HIS A 81 11.49 14.45 3.07
CA HIS A 81 11.40 15.13 4.38
C HIS A 81 9.98 15.27 4.97
N GLY A 82 9.42 14.17 5.48
CA GLY A 82 8.23 14.18 6.34
C GLY A 82 6.87 14.18 5.63
N SER A 83 6.81 14.66 4.39
CA SER A 83 5.64 14.73 3.51
C SER A 83 4.91 13.40 3.22
N GLY A 84 5.47 12.26 3.64
CA GLY A 84 4.93 10.93 3.35
C GLY A 84 3.50 10.75 3.88
N THR A 85 3.18 11.32 5.03
CA THR A 85 1.81 11.26 5.61
C THR A 85 0.77 11.85 4.65
N ASP A 86 1.10 12.90 3.90
CA ASP A 86 0.17 13.58 3.00
C ASP A 86 -0.10 12.77 1.72
N ALA A 87 0.92 12.07 1.21
CA ALA A 87 0.74 11.12 0.12
C ALA A 87 -0.08 9.89 0.56
N TRP A 88 0.09 9.44 1.81
CA TRP A 88 -0.76 8.40 2.41
C TRP A 88 -2.19 8.89 2.70
N ASN A 89 -2.41 10.16 3.04
CA ASN A 89 -3.74 10.77 3.16
C ASN A 89 -4.46 10.76 1.80
N LYS A 90 -3.82 11.31 0.75
CA LYS A 90 -4.37 11.36 -0.62
C LYS A 90 -4.78 9.97 -1.15
N LEU A 91 -4.02 8.92 -0.81
CA LEU A 91 -4.42 7.54 -1.10
C LEU A 91 -5.73 7.14 -0.41
N VAL A 92 -5.90 7.47 0.87
CA VAL A 92 -7.13 7.17 1.63
C VAL A 92 -8.31 7.95 1.04
N ASP A 93 -8.12 9.23 0.72
CA ASP A 93 -9.13 10.08 0.09
C ASP A 93 -9.59 9.49 -1.27
N TYR A 94 -8.65 9.05 -2.11
CA TYR A 94 -8.92 8.37 -3.38
C TYR A 94 -9.72 7.07 -3.21
N LEU A 95 -9.39 6.26 -2.19
CA LEU A 95 -10.13 5.03 -1.90
C LEU A 95 -11.57 5.31 -1.43
N HIS A 96 -11.76 6.33 -0.58
CA HIS A 96 -13.09 6.76 -0.14
C HIS A 96 -13.92 7.38 -1.26
N GLU A 97 -13.30 8.06 -2.23
CA GLU A 97 -13.98 8.59 -3.41
C GLU A 97 -14.34 7.49 -4.41
N THR A 98 -13.50 6.45 -4.56
CA THR A 98 -13.82 5.29 -5.41
C THR A 98 -15.11 4.59 -4.95
N ASP A 99 -15.30 4.40 -3.64
CA ASP A 99 -16.55 3.90 -3.05
C ASP A 99 -17.79 4.75 -3.43
N ARG A 100 -17.62 6.09 -3.50
CA ARG A 100 -18.72 7.04 -3.82
C ARG A 100 -19.08 7.04 -5.30
N VAL A 101 -18.08 6.90 -6.17
CA VAL A 101 -18.24 6.94 -7.63
C VAL A 101 -18.79 5.62 -8.16
N GLU A 102 -18.22 4.47 -7.76
CA GLU A 102 -18.64 3.15 -8.26
C GLU A 102 -19.96 2.67 -7.63
N ARG A 103 -20.38 3.26 -6.51
CA ARG A 103 -21.62 2.93 -5.75
C ARG A 103 -21.89 1.42 -5.61
N PRO A 104 -20.91 0.58 -5.21
CA PRO A 104 -21.14 -0.85 -5.02
C PRO A 104 -22.16 -1.09 -3.89
N THR A 105 -22.91 -2.18 -4.00
CA THR A 105 -23.99 -2.55 -3.05
C THR A 105 -23.52 -2.74 -1.60
N SER A 106 -22.22 -2.97 -1.41
CA SER A 106 -21.50 -2.63 -0.19
C SER A 106 -20.28 -1.79 -0.59
N PRO A 107 -20.09 -0.59 -0.04
CA PRO A 107 -18.82 0.14 -0.20
C PRO A 107 -17.66 -0.72 0.34
N PHE A 108 -16.51 -0.64 -0.32
CA PHE A 108 -15.37 -1.50 -0.08
C PHE A 108 -14.39 -0.89 0.91
N PHE A 109 -14.10 0.41 0.79
CA PHE A 109 -13.02 1.12 1.50
C PHE A 109 -13.51 2.00 2.66
N THR A 110 -14.73 1.78 3.13
CA THR A 110 -15.33 2.59 4.19
C THR A 110 -14.53 2.51 5.49
N ASN A 111 -14.20 3.66 6.07
CA ASN A 111 -13.36 3.79 7.26
C ASN A 111 -11.91 3.26 7.11
N VAL A 112 -11.41 3.06 5.89
CA VAL A 112 -9.98 2.76 5.65
C VAL A 112 -9.11 3.88 6.22
N LYS A 113 -7.99 3.49 6.84
CA LYS A 113 -6.98 4.38 7.44
C LYS A 113 -5.61 4.05 6.86
N ILE A 114 -4.68 5.01 6.90
CA ILE A 114 -3.28 4.84 6.44
C ILE A 114 -2.64 3.55 6.95
N ARG A 115 -2.87 3.19 8.23
CA ARG A 115 -2.33 1.96 8.83
C ARG A 115 -2.84 0.70 8.13
N SER A 116 -4.10 0.68 7.72
CA SER A 116 -4.69 -0.43 6.94
C SER A 116 -4.08 -0.51 5.55
N CYS A 117 -3.91 0.62 4.85
CA CYS A 117 -3.27 0.65 3.52
C CYS A 117 -1.83 0.15 3.56
N LYS A 118 -1.05 0.53 4.59
CA LYS A 118 0.33 0.07 4.80
C LYS A 118 0.38 -1.45 5.05
N LEU A 119 -0.44 -1.96 5.97
CA LEU A 119 -0.51 -3.41 6.25
C LEU A 119 -0.97 -4.22 5.04
N ALA A 120 -1.91 -3.70 4.24
CA ALA A 120 -2.36 -4.34 3.01
C ALA A 120 -1.24 -4.37 1.95
N TRP A 121 -0.53 -3.26 1.74
CA TRP A 121 0.64 -3.21 0.87
C TRP A 121 1.73 -4.20 1.31
N ASP A 122 2.11 -4.19 2.59
CA ASP A 122 3.17 -5.07 3.10
C ASP A 122 2.76 -6.56 2.99
N ARG A 123 1.48 -6.90 3.17
CA ARG A 123 0.94 -8.23 2.89
C ARG A 123 1.05 -8.60 1.41
N LEU A 124 0.55 -7.76 0.51
CA LEU A 124 0.57 -8.00 -0.95
C LEU A 124 2.01 -8.13 -1.49
N PHE A 125 2.94 -7.32 -0.96
CA PHE A 125 4.36 -7.38 -1.30
C PHE A 125 5.00 -8.70 -0.87
N ASN A 126 4.75 -9.15 0.36
CA ASN A 126 5.27 -10.43 0.84
C ASN A 126 4.61 -11.63 0.14
N GLU A 127 3.30 -11.58 -0.16
CA GLU A 127 2.63 -12.60 -0.99
C GLU A 127 3.25 -12.69 -2.38
N GLN A 128 3.49 -11.56 -3.06
CA GLN A 128 4.05 -11.54 -4.41
C GLN A 128 5.50 -12.05 -4.44
N LYS A 129 6.32 -11.65 -3.46
CA LYS A 129 7.71 -12.12 -3.31
C LYS A 129 7.77 -13.63 -3.01
N ALA A 130 6.90 -14.14 -2.14
CA ALA A 130 6.84 -15.56 -1.83
C ALA A 130 6.38 -16.39 -3.04
N TYR A 131 5.40 -15.89 -3.80
CA TYR A 131 4.94 -16.51 -5.05
C TYR A 131 6.08 -16.59 -6.08
N GLU A 132 6.76 -15.48 -6.35
CA GLU A 132 7.88 -15.44 -7.32
C GLU A 132 9.03 -16.38 -6.94
N ALA A 133 9.42 -16.42 -5.66
CA ALA A 133 10.42 -17.36 -5.17
C ALA A 133 9.97 -18.83 -5.35
N SER A 134 8.72 -19.15 -4.97
CA SER A 134 8.18 -20.51 -5.09
C SER A 134 8.11 -20.99 -6.55
N LEU A 135 7.75 -20.10 -7.48
CA LEU A 135 7.54 -20.46 -8.88
C LEU A 135 8.87 -20.54 -9.64
N LEU A 136 9.82 -19.65 -9.35
CA LEU A 136 11.20 -19.77 -9.83
C LEU A 136 11.82 -21.12 -9.42
N THR A 137 11.58 -21.55 -8.19
CA THR A 137 12.05 -22.85 -7.67
C THR A 137 11.30 -24.04 -8.29
N ALA A 138 10.00 -23.91 -8.56
CA ALA A 138 9.16 -25.03 -9.00
C ALA A 138 9.16 -25.27 -10.52
N THR A 139 9.36 -24.25 -11.35
CA THR A 139 9.26 -24.37 -12.82
C THR A 139 10.45 -23.82 -13.59
N GLY A 140 11.27 -22.94 -12.98
CA GLY A 140 12.33 -22.21 -13.67
C GLY A 140 11.84 -21.21 -14.75
N ILE A 141 10.53 -21.04 -14.91
CA ILE A 141 9.90 -20.21 -15.95
C ILE A 141 9.38 -18.91 -15.33
N ALA A 142 9.61 -17.78 -16.00
CA ALA A 142 9.07 -16.49 -15.56
C ALA A 142 7.52 -16.51 -15.61
N PRO A 143 6.81 -16.18 -14.52
CA PRO A 143 5.36 -16.33 -14.47
C PRO A 143 4.64 -15.28 -15.33
N GLN A 144 3.51 -15.68 -15.94
CA GLN A 144 2.70 -14.89 -16.87
C GLN A 144 2.27 -13.54 -16.25
N GLU A 145 2.55 -12.44 -16.97
CA GLU A 145 2.33 -11.06 -16.50
C GLU A 145 0.83 -10.75 -16.34
N THR A 146 0.38 -10.52 -15.10
CA THR A 146 -0.98 -10.02 -14.78
C THR A 146 -0.91 -8.53 -14.43
N GLU A 147 -2.04 -7.81 -14.50
CA GLU A 147 -2.07 -6.38 -14.10
C GLU A 147 -1.59 -6.20 -12.64
N ARG A 148 -2.02 -7.10 -11.74
CA ARG A 148 -1.53 -7.19 -10.35
C ARG A 148 0.01 -7.23 -10.31
N ARG A 149 0.67 -8.11 -11.08
CA ARG A 149 2.14 -8.18 -11.08
C ARG A 149 2.80 -6.96 -11.72
N ARG A 150 2.26 -6.44 -12.83
CA ARG A 150 2.77 -5.22 -13.46
C ARG A 150 2.78 -4.05 -12.47
N LEU A 151 1.67 -3.82 -11.78
CA LEU A 151 1.57 -2.79 -10.75
C LEU A 151 2.52 -3.07 -9.58
N MET A 152 2.60 -4.31 -9.07
CA MET A 152 3.55 -4.67 -8.00
C MET A 152 5.02 -4.40 -8.38
N LYS A 153 5.42 -4.70 -9.63
CA LYS A 153 6.77 -4.40 -10.17
C LYS A 153 7.02 -2.89 -10.21
N GLU A 154 6.09 -2.12 -10.79
CA GLU A 154 6.19 -0.66 -10.91
C GLU A 154 6.29 0.01 -9.53
N LEU A 155 5.43 -0.40 -8.60
CA LEU A 155 5.41 0.08 -7.22
C LEU A 155 6.70 -0.24 -6.46
N ASN A 156 7.28 -1.43 -6.69
CA ASN A 156 8.57 -1.77 -6.12
C ASN A 156 9.71 -0.91 -6.68
N ALA A 157 9.73 -0.67 -8.00
CA ALA A 157 10.73 0.21 -8.62
C ALA A 157 10.62 1.67 -8.14
N ILE A 158 9.39 2.18 -7.98
CA ILE A 158 9.13 3.51 -7.37
C ILE A 158 9.63 3.55 -5.91
N LYS A 159 9.44 2.46 -5.15
CA LYS A 159 9.88 2.34 -3.76
C LYS A 159 11.41 2.26 -3.63
N THR A 160 12.10 1.52 -4.50
CA THR A 160 13.58 1.43 -4.47
C THR A 160 14.23 2.74 -4.90
N ALA A 161 13.83 3.31 -6.03
CA ALA A 161 14.34 4.60 -6.50
C ALA A 161 14.07 5.74 -5.48
N GLY A 162 12.92 5.71 -4.80
CA GLY A 162 12.62 6.64 -3.71
C GLY A 162 13.50 6.45 -2.47
N ALA A 163 13.93 5.22 -2.16
CA ALA A 163 14.84 4.94 -1.06
C ALA A 163 16.30 5.32 -1.40
N GLU A 164 16.72 5.07 -2.64
CA GLU A 164 18.02 5.46 -3.20
C GLU A 164 18.17 6.99 -3.19
N ALA A 165 17.22 7.74 -3.75
CA ALA A 165 17.24 9.20 -3.75
C ALA A 165 17.28 9.82 -2.33
N VAL A 166 16.66 9.16 -1.34
CA VAL A 166 16.73 9.59 0.07
C VAL A 166 18.09 9.25 0.72
N ALA A 167 18.74 8.16 0.30
CA ALA A 167 20.09 7.82 0.72
C ALA A 167 21.11 8.81 0.13
N ASP A 168 21.03 9.11 -1.17
CA ASP A 168 21.88 10.07 -1.87
C ASP A 168 21.77 11.47 -1.25
N ALA A 169 20.54 11.97 -1.06
CA ALA A 169 20.29 13.26 -0.41
C ALA A 169 20.84 13.32 1.04
N ARG A 170 20.89 12.17 1.74
CA ARG A 170 21.50 12.08 3.08
C ARG A 170 23.03 12.07 3.01
N GLN A 171 23.62 11.35 2.06
CA GLN A 171 25.08 11.33 1.87
C GLN A 171 25.58 12.72 1.46
N GLU A 172 24.90 13.37 0.52
CA GLU A 172 25.25 14.71 0.04
C GLU A 172 25.14 15.76 1.15
N ARG A 173 24.06 15.71 1.96
CA ARG A 173 23.96 16.55 3.17
C ARG A 173 25.06 16.27 4.20
N THR A 174 25.61 15.05 4.23
CA THR A 174 26.74 14.72 5.13
C THR A 174 28.03 15.38 4.63
N ARG A 175 28.34 15.25 3.33
CA ARG A 175 29.48 15.93 2.70
C ARG A 175 29.44 17.44 2.88
N GLN A 176 28.26 18.06 2.77
CA GLN A 176 28.08 19.50 2.97
C GLN A 176 28.35 19.94 4.40
N LEU A 177 28.06 19.09 5.40
CA LEU A 177 28.40 19.36 6.80
C LEU A 177 29.89 19.12 7.10
N GLU A 178 30.51 18.14 6.44
CA GLU A 178 31.95 17.86 6.51
C GLU A 178 32.75 19.04 5.91
N ALA A 179 32.40 19.48 4.70
CA ALA A 179 33.01 20.66 4.07
C ALA A 179 32.85 21.93 4.93
N GLN A 180 31.67 22.18 5.51
CA GLN A 180 31.47 23.30 6.44
C GLN A 180 32.28 23.18 7.74
N ALA A 181 32.66 21.97 8.16
CA ALA A 181 33.54 21.76 9.31
C ALA A 181 35.02 22.00 8.93
N GLU A 182 35.42 21.59 7.72
CA GLU A 182 36.76 21.86 7.18
C GLU A 182 36.98 23.36 6.93
N ASP A 183 36.03 24.06 6.30
CA ASP A 183 36.07 25.52 6.11
C ASP A 183 36.26 26.27 7.44
N ARG A 184 35.51 25.88 8.48
CA ARG A 184 35.64 26.46 9.83
C ARG A 184 37.00 26.17 10.45
N ARG A 185 37.53 24.97 10.26
CA ARG A 185 38.85 24.57 10.75
C ARG A 185 39.97 25.34 10.05
N LEU A 186 39.87 25.53 8.74
CA LEU A 186 40.81 26.36 7.96
C LEU A 186 40.72 27.84 8.38
N GLY A 187 39.49 28.35 8.58
CA GLY A 187 39.27 29.70 9.11
C GLY A 187 39.92 29.93 10.48
N GLN A 188 39.80 28.96 11.41
CA GLN A 188 40.46 29.03 12.71
C GLN A 188 41.99 29.02 12.57
N LEU A 189 42.55 28.10 11.77
CA LEU A 189 44.01 28.03 11.57
C LEU A 189 44.59 29.31 10.95
N LEU A 190 43.82 30.02 10.11
CA LEU A 190 44.21 31.33 9.57
C LEU A 190 44.19 32.43 10.64
N LEU A 191 43.22 32.42 11.56
CA LEU A 191 43.17 33.34 12.72
C LEU A 191 44.36 33.07 13.66
N ASP A 192 44.56 31.83 14.08
CA ASP A 192 45.68 31.40 14.95
C ASP A 192 47.04 31.82 14.37
N SER A 193 47.19 31.71 13.04
CA SER A 193 48.38 32.13 12.30
C SER A 193 48.56 33.65 12.27
N ALA A 194 47.47 34.41 12.07
CA ALA A 194 47.50 35.86 12.06
C ALA A 194 47.82 36.45 13.45
N GLU A 195 47.25 35.87 14.51
CA GLU A 195 47.59 36.23 15.90
C GLU A 195 49.06 35.93 16.21
N SER A 196 49.56 34.75 15.81
CA SER A 196 50.96 34.37 15.98
C SER A 196 51.94 35.33 15.28
N LEU A 197 51.58 35.82 14.08
CA LEU A 197 52.36 36.84 13.37
C LEU A 197 52.29 38.22 14.06
N SER A 198 51.11 38.61 14.57
CA SER A 198 50.90 39.87 15.28
C SER A 198 51.68 39.96 16.60
N VAL A 199 51.73 38.86 17.37
CA VAL A 199 52.57 38.77 18.58
C VAL A 199 54.06 38.90 18.22
N ARG A 200 54.49 38.27 17.10
CA ARG A 200 55.90 38.28 16.68
C ARG A 200 56.38 39.65 16.22
N THR A 201 55.56 40.41 15.48
CA THR A 201 55.90 41.80 15.11
C THR A 201 55.89 42.74 16.31
N ARG A 202 54.95 42.57 17.24
CA ARG A 202 54.85 43.39 18.46
C ARG A 202 56.05 43.23 19.40
N ASN A 203 56.59 42.01 19.53
CA ASN A 203 57.77 41.75 20.36
C ASN A 203 59.11 42.00 19.63
N GLY A 204 59.12 41.96 18.29
CA GLY A 204 60.33 42.16 17.48
C GLY A 204 60.78 43.63 17.33
N GLY A 205 59.89 44.60 17.53
CA GLY A 205 60.18 46.03 17.36
C GLY A 205 60.81 46.74 18.57
N GLY A 206 61.31 46.00 19.57
CA GLY A 206 61.73 46.55 20.87
C GLY A 206 63.24 46.61 21.14
N SER A 207 64.09 46.33 20.15
CA SER A 207 65.54 46.11 20.36
C SER A 207 66.43 46.69 19.25
N ASP A 208 66.30 47.98 18.96
CA ASP A 208 67.27 48.77 18.17
C ASP A 208 67.18 50.27 18.58
N SER A 209 67.63 50.61 19.79
CA SER A 209 67.63 51.99 20.32
C SER A 209 68.63 52.24 21.47
N GLU A 210 69.84 51.66 21.43
CA GLU A 210 70.86 51.97 22.45
C GLU A 210 72.31 51.79 21.96
N SER A 211 72.86 52.79 21.24
CA SER A 211 74.29 53.21 21.15
C SER A 211 74.48 54.21 20.01
#